data_AF-A0A1I1UFE5-F1
#
_entry.id   AF-A0A1I1UFE5-F1
#
_cell.length_a   1.000
_cell.length_b   1.000
_cell.length_c   1.000
_cell.angle_alpha   90.00
_cell.angle_beta   90.00
_cell.angle_gamma   90.00
#
_symmetry.space_group_name_H-M   'P 1'
#
loop_
_entity.id
_entity.type
_entity.pdbx_description
1 polymer ?
#
loop_
_entity_poly.entity_id
_entity_poly.type
_entity_poly.pdbx_seq_one_letter_code
_entity_poly.pdbx_strand_id
1 'polypeptide(L)'
;MQEVDQSAEQVAEVLERAAEVSPTSERTTSTRSPNSSGAGSCEDEQPRLSVPWVARVWARMGDIYGPKWTSDKGQRPTRSDDKTRLTSTGDTWARALADLDGAAISGAITACATGATGEWPPSLPEFRRLALEAVGDGLPTVDAAYREACEGSYHPSRHQWSHPTVIDAARAVGFRALSHEQPRTTWPAYRRAYEDACRRYRAGEPLADAVPEGLPQSPGAAQPADRQTARRHLDSIRVQLRRRPNNDCAQVGEEARA
;
A
#
# COMPACT_ATOMS: atom_id res chain seq x y z
N MET A 1 7.07 40.97 -15.17
CA MET A 1 6.09 39.86 -15.11
C MET A 1 6.56 38.73 -16.03
N GLN A 2 7.75 38.19 -15.74
CA GLN A 2 8.48 37.19 -16.53
C GLN A 2 9.43 36.45 -15.58
N GLU A 3 8.93 35.88 -14.47
CA GLU A 3 9.81 35.14 -13.52
C GLU A 3 9.15 33.89 -12.92
N VAL A 4 7.97 33.46 -13.41
CA VAL A 4 7.26 32.30 -12.83
C VAL A 4 7.34 31.02 -13.67
N ASP A 5 8.00 31.07 -14.84
CA ASP A 5 8.02 29.95 -15.80
C ASP A 5 9.27 29.05 -15.67
N GLN A 6 10.35 29.53 -15.03
CA GLN A 6 11.63 28.78 -14.94
C GLN A 6 11.66 27.66 -13.89
N SER A 7 10.68 27.58 -12.98
CA SER A 7 10.69 26.57 -11.91
C SER A 7 10.01 25.24 -12.30
N ALA A 8 9.29 25.20 -13.43
CA ALA A 8 8.61 23.99 -13.89
C ALA A 8 9.50 23.09 -14.77
N GLU A 9 10.55 23.65 -15.37
CA GLU A 9 11.43 22.93 -16.31
C GLU A 9 12.57 22.17 -15.60
N GLN A 10 12.98 22.58 -14.39
CA GLN A 10 14.07 21.92 -13.64
C GLN A 10 13.68 20.59 -12.99
N VAL A 11 12.40 20.26 -12.87
CA VAL A 11 11.93 19.00 -12.25
C VAL A 11 11.87 17.81 -13.21
N ALA A 12 12.00 18.03 -14.52
CA ALA A 12 11.99 16.96 -15.52
C ALA A 12 13.37 16.30 -15.74
N GLU A 13 14.48 16.99 -15.43
CA GLU A 13 15.83 16.52 -15.77
C GLU A 13 16.43 15.52 -14.75
N VAL A 14 15.87 15.43 -13.54
CA VAL A 14 16.43 14.57 -12.46
C VAL A 14 15.95 13.12 -12.56
N LEU A 15 14.87 12.83 -13.28
CA LEU A 15 14.26 11.49 -13.34
C LEU A 15 14.79 10.58 -14.47
N GLU A 16 15.56 11.10 -15.42
CA GLU A 16 16.06 10.29 -16.56
C GLU A 16 17.44 9.65 -16.31
N ARG A 17 18.07 9.91 -15.16
CA ARG A 17 19.47 9.55 -14.90
C ARG A 17 19.69 8.28 -14.05
N ALA A 18 18.66 7.45 -13.90
CA ALA A 18 18.70 6.22 -13.08
C ALA A 18 18.57 4.91 -13.88
N ALA A 19 18.58 4.96 -15.23
CA ALA A 19 18.30 3.80 -16.09
C ALA A 19 19.53 3.14 -16.76
N GLU A 20 20.76 3.59 -16.50
CA GLU A 20 21.94 3.00 -17.12
C GLU A 20 23.00 2.63 -16.08
N VAL A 21 23.00 1.37 -15.60
CA VAL A 21 24.19 0.49 -15.58
C VAL A 21 23.69 -0.95 -15.38
N SER A 22 23.56 -1.71 -16.47
CA SER A 22 23.70 -3.17 -16.42
C SER A 22 25.18 -3.53 -16.57
N PRO A 23 25.63 -4.61 -15.92
CA PRO A 23 26.49 -5.54 -16.66
C PRO A 23 26.08 -7.00 -16.47
N THR A 24 25.80 -7.62 -17.63
CA THR A 24 26.27 -8.92 -18.10
C THR A 24 26.30 -10.10 -17.12
N SER A 25 25.32 -10.98 -17.35
CA SER A 25 25.32 -12.39 -16.99
C SER A 25 26.44 -13.14 -17.73
N GLU A 26 27.36 -13.78 -16.99
CA GLU A 26 28.12 -14.92 -17.52
C GLU A 26 27.91 -16.16 -16.64
N ARG A 27 27.55 -17.23 -17.34
CA ARG A 27 27.28 -18.57 -16.86
C ARG A 27 28.58 -19.35 -16.85
N THR A 28 28.96 -19.93 -15.71
CA THR A 28 29.92 -21.03 -15.67
C THR A 28 29.39 -22.13 -14.76
N THR A 29 29.11 -23.28 -15.36
CA THR A 29 28.87 -24.55 -14.68
C THR A 29 30.17 -25.07 -14.09
N SER A 30 30.21 -25.45 -12.81
CA SER A 30 31.03 -26.59 -12.38
C SER A 30 30.65 -27.08 -10.98
N THR A 31 30.00 -28.24 -10.98
CA THR A 31 29.83 -29.14 -9.84
C THR A 31 31.19 -29.60 -9.32
N ARG A 32 31.52 -29.32 -8.06
CA ARG A 32 32.28 -30.23 -7.18
C ARG A 32 32.27 -29.74 -5.73
N SER A 33 31.53 -30.43 -4.87
CA SER A 33 31.85 -30.49 -3.43
C SER A 33 33.18 -31.22 -3.24
N PRO A 34 33.99 -30.79 -2.27
CA PRO A 34 34.23 -31.72 -1.17
C PRO A 34 34.05 -31.07 0.19
N ASN A 35 33.53 -31.92 1.08
CA ASN A 35 33.40 -31.73 2.51
C ASN A 35 34.78 -31.54 3.15
N SER A 36 34.98 -30.49 3.95
CA SER A 36 35.97 -30.50 5.03
C SER A 36 35.59 -29.50 6.11
N SER A 37 35.15 -30.08 7.22
CA SER A 37 35.01 -29.54 8.55
C SER A 37 35.92 -28.34 8.83
N GLY A 38 35.30 -27.16 8.91
CA GLY A 38 35.81 -26.01 9.63
C GLY A 38 34.81 -25.69 10.73
N ALA A 39 35.23 -25.79 11.98
CA ALA A 39 34.49 -25.30 13.13
C ALA A 39 34.36 -23.77 13.00
N GLY A 40 33.35 -23.33 12.27
CA GLY A 40 32.93 -21.94 12.18
C GLY A 40 32.01 -21.66 13.35
N SER A 41 32.47 -20.79 14.24
CA SER A 41 31.67 -20.20 15.30
C SER A 41 30.27 -19.85 14.79
N CYS A 42 29.26 -20.36 15.47
CA CYS A 42 27.87 -19.97 15.37
C CYS A 42 27.72 -18.51 15.84
N GLU A 43 28.19 -17.56 15.04
CA GLU A 43 27.97 -16.13 15.26
C GLU A 43 26.64 -15.72 14.61
N ASP A 44 25.59 -15.73 15.43
CA ASP A 44 24.34 -14.97 15.29
C ASP A 44 23.92 -14.55 13.87
N GLU A 45 23.22 -15.46 13.19
CA GLU A 45 22.36 -15.20 12.03
C GLU A 45 21.08 -14.43 12.44
N GLN A 46 21.19 -13.56 13.44
CA GLN A 46 20.07 -12.74 13.90
C GLN A 46 19.86 -11.60 12.90
N PRO A 47 18.61 -11.29 12.54
CA PRO A 47 18.30 -10.20 11.63
C PRO A 47 18.84 -8.88 12.22
N ARG A 48 19.44 -8.05 11.37
CA ARG A 48 19.98 -6.73 11.75
C ARG A 48 19.53 -5.69 10.74
N LEU A 49 19.13 -4.52 11.25
CA LEU A 49 18.94 -3.33 10.43
C LEU A 49 20.25 -2.95 9.72
N SER A 50 20.15 -2.47 8.48
CA SER A 50 21.34 -2.13 7.71
C SER A 50 22.11 -0.95 8.32
N VAL A 51 23.44 -0.96 8.18
CA VAL A 51 24.34 0.07 8.72
C VAL A 51 23.93 1.50 8.30
N PRO A 52 23.53 1.78 7.04
CA PRO A 52 23.06 3.10 6.65
C PRO A 52 21.82 3.57 7.43
N TRP A 53 20.90 2.66 7.76
CA TRP A 53 19.72 2.99 8.53
C TRP A 53 20.05 3.28 9.99
N VAL A 54 20.94 2.50 10.61
CA VAL A 54 21.42 2.77 11.97
C VAL A 54 22.16 4.12 12.02
N ALA A 55 23.01 4.41 11.03
CA ALA A 55 23.68 5.71 10.89
C ALA A 55 22.69 6.87 10.77
N ARG A 56 21.59 6.68 10.03
CA ARG A 56 20.52 7.67 9.91
C ARG A 56 19.83 7.95 11.25
N VAL A 57 19.54 6.91 12.04
CA VAL A 57 18.98 7.07 13.39
C VAL A 57 19.94 7.90 14.26
N TRP A 58 21.24 7.55 14.27
CA TRP A 58 22.24 8.30 15.05
C TRP A 58 22.35 9.76 14.65
N ALA A 59 22.34 10.05 13.35
CA ALA A 59 22.40 11.42 12.85
C ALA A 59 21.18 12.22 13.31
N ARG A 60 19.97 11.70 13.11
CA ARG A 60 18.73 12.40 13.46
C ARG A 60 18.57 12.58 14.96
N MET A 61 18.88 11.57 15.76
CA MET A 61 18.82 11.69 17.22
C MET A 61 19.90 12.64 17.75
N GLY A 62 21.06 12.69 17.10
CA GLY A 62 22.10 13.70 17.36
C GLY A 62 21.63 15.12 17.04
N ASP A 63 20.90 15.33 15.95
CA ASP A 63 20.32 16.64 15.59
C ASP A 63 19.24 17.08 16.60
N ILE A 64 18.42 16.15 17.09
CA ILE A 64 17.30 16.44 18.01
C ILE A 64 17.79 16.72 19.44
N TYR A 65 18.68 15.88 19.97
CA TYR A 65 19.09 15.91 21.40
C TYR A 65 20.51 16.42 21.63
N GLY A 66 21.29 16.62 20.57
CA GLY A 66 22.64 17.16 20.64
C GLY A 66 23.58 16.35 21.54
N PRO A 67 24.31 17.00 22.47
CA PRO A 67 25.27 16.34 23.35
C PRO A 67 24.68 15.25 24.25
N LYS A 68 23.39 15.31 24.60
CA LYS A 68 22.76 14.31 25.47
C LYS A 68 22.73 12.93 24.80
N TRP A 69 22.44 12.90 23.50
CA TRP A 69 22.47 11.66 22.72
C TRP A 69 23.89 11.12 22.59
N THR A 70 24.84 11.97 22.19
CA THR A 70 26.22 11.53 21.94
C THR A 70 26.95 11.11 23.21
N SER A 71 26.63 11.71 24.35
CA SER A 71 27.17 11.33 25.67
C SER A 71 26.71 9.96 26.12
N ASP A 72 25.46 9.58 25.82
CA ASP A 72 24.82 8.37 26.32
C ASP A 72 24.99 7.18 25.35
N LYS A 73 24.85 7.44 24.04
CA LYS A 73 24.87 6.40 22.99
C LYS A 73 26.14 6.41 22.13
N GLY A 74 27.03 7.37 22.34
CA GLY A 74 28.24 7.57 21.55
C GLY A 74 28.00 8.38 20.28
N GLN A 75 29.08 8.99 19.77
CA GLN A 75 29.00 9.92 18.64
C GLN A 75 28.65 9.24 17.31
N ARG A 76 28.96 7.95 17.15
CA ARG A 76 28.69 7.19 15.93
C ARG A 76 28.27 5.75 16.27
N PRO A 77 27.42 5.13 15.44
CA PRO A 77 27.06 3.73 15.61
C PRO A 77 28.10 2.77 15.06
N THR A 78 29.10 3.27 14.32
CA THR A 78 30.16 2.48 13.70
C THR A 78 31.50 2.74 14.36
N ARG A 79 32.42 1.78 14.23
CA ARG A 79 33.75 1.90 14.84
C ARG A 79 34.57 2.97 14.11
N SER A 80 35.55 3.54 14.81
CA SER A 80 36.37 4.61 14.23
C SER A 80 37.34 4.12 13.16
N ASP A 81 37.80 2.88 13.29
CA ASP A 81 38.69 2.18 12.37
C ASP A 81 37.95 1.67 11.12
N ASP A 82 36.72 1.19 11.30
CA ASP A 82 35.91 0.62 10.22
C ASP A 82 34.47 1.15 10.24
N LYS A 83 34.14 1.95 9.22
CA LYS A 83 32.81 2.55 9.04
C LYS A 83 31.73 1.54 8.66
N THR A 84 32.11 0.32 8.27
CA THR A 84 31.16 -0.75 7.92
C THR A 84 30.77 -1.59 9.14
N ARG A 85 31.56 -1.54 10.22
CA ARG A 85 31.32 -2.33 11.44
C ARG A 85 30.64 -1.49 12.51
N LEU A 86 29.57 -2.03 13.08
CA LEU A 86 28.85 -1.41 14.19
C LEU A 86 29.64 -1.52 15.50
N THR A 87 29.47 -0.54 16.39
CA THR A 87 29.86 -0.63 17.80
C THR A 87 28.91 -1.55 18.55
N SER A 88 29.22 -1.96 19.79
CA SER A 88 28.31 -2.78 20.60
C SER A 88 26.93 -2.13 20.77
N THR A 89 26.89 -0.82 21.00
CA THR A 89 25.64 -0.04 21.09
C THR A 89 24.92 0.01 19.74
N GLY A 90 25.63 0.30 18.65
CA GLY A 90 25.06 0.33 17.30
C GLY A 90 24.49 -1.03 16.89
N ASP A 91 25.17 -2.11 17.24
CA ASP A 91 24.77 -3.49 16.96
C ASP A 91 23.54 -3.92 17.79
N THR A 92 23.45 -3.46 19.04
CA THR A 92 22.27 -3.67 19.89
C THR A 92 21.04 -2.99 19.29
N TRP A 93 21.17 -1.74 18.83
CA TRP A 93 20.10 -1.02 18.16
C TRP A 93 19.73 -1.65 16.81
N ALA A 94 20.73 -2.10 16.04
CA ALA A 94 20.49 -2.76 14.76
C ALA A 94 19.66 -4.03 14.90
N ARG A 95 19.93 -4.85 15.92
CA ARG A 95 19.13 -6.05 16.23
C ARG A 95 17.72 -5.69 16.69
N ALA A 96 17.61 -4.73 17.61
CA ALA A 96 16.33 -4.37 18.21
C ALA A 96 15.36 -3.66 17.26
N LEU A 97 15.83 -3.18 16.11
CA LEU A 97 15.03 -2.51 15.09
C LEU A 97 14.98 -3.31 13.77
N ALA A 98 15.44 -4.57 13.78
CA ALA A 98 15.61 -5.35 12.56
C ALA A 98 14.30 -5.77 11.88
N ASP A 99 13.21 -5.85 12.65
CA ASP A 99 11.86 -6.20 12.20
C ASP A 99 11.01 -4.96 11.83
N LEU A 100 11.56 -3.76 11.98
CA LEU A 100 10.87 -2.52 11.68
C LEU A 100 11.21 -2.04 10.27
N ASP A 101 10.21 -1.52 9.57
CA ASP A 101 10.42 -0.90 8.28
C ASP A 101 10.95 0.54 8.41
N GLY A 102 11.40 1.10 7.28
CA GLY A 102 11.93 2.46 7.25
C GLY A 102 10.90 3.52 7.64
N ALA A 103 9.61 3.25 7.44
CA ALA A 103 8.52 4.16 7.77
C ALA A 103 8.33 4.24 9.29
N ALA A 104 8.33 3.10 9.98
CA ALA A 104 8.30 2.99 11.43
C ALA A 104 9.41 3.79 12.10
N ILE A 105 10.64 3.58 11.62
CA ILE A 105 11.83 4.22 12.16
C ILE A 105 11.78 5.73 11.93
N SER A 106 11.35 6.16 10.73
CA SER A 106 11.21 7.58 10.42
C SER A 106 10.11 8.23 11.26
N GLY A 107 9.00 7.54 11.46
CA GLY A 107 7.90 7.97 12.31
C GLY A 107 8.31 8.12 13.78
N ALA A 108 9.10 7.18 14.31
CA ALA A 108 9.68 7.28 15.66
C ALA A 108 10.57 8.53 15.81
N ILE A 109 11.40 8.81 14.81
CA ILE A 109 12.27 10.00 14.78
C ILE A 109 11.41 11.27 14.77
N THR A 110 10.34 11.31 13.98
CA THR A 110 9.40 12.44 13.96
C THR A 110 8.68 12.60 15.30
N ALA A 111 8.28 11.51 15.96
CA ALA A 111 7.69 11.55 17.30
C ALA A 111 8.67 12.13 18.33
N CYS A 112 9.94 11.74 18.27
CA CYS A 112 11.00 12.33 19.07
C CYS A 112 11.14 13.84 18.81
N ALA A 113 11.17 14.26 17.55
CA ALA A 113 11.32 15.66 17.16
C ALA A 113 10.10 16.53 17.56
N THR A 114 8.92 15.94 17.69
CA THR A 114 7.68 16.63 18.09
C THR A 114 7.44 16.61 19.60
N GLY A 115 8.39 16.07 20.38
CA GLY A 115 8.38 16.14 21.84
C GLY A 115 7.72 14.95 22.54
N ALA A 116 7.47 13.83 21.85
CA ALA A 116 6.82 12.65 22.45
C ALA A 116 7.60 12.04 23.64
N THR A 117 8.91 12.27 23.70
CA THR A 117 9.84 11.77 24.74
C THR A 117 10.37 12.87 25.66
N GLY A 118 9.91 14.11 25.47
CA GLY A 118 10.35 15.25 26.26
C GLY A 118 11.80 15.67 26.03
N GLU A 119 12.47 16.11 27.10
CA GLU A 119 13.78 16.79 27.08
C GLU A 119 14.99 15.84 26.93
N TRP A 120 14.79 14.54 27.12
CA TRP A 120 15.85 13.52 27.12
C TRP A 120 15.65 12.52 25.97
N PRO A 121 16.75 12.00 25.38
CA PRO A 121 16.65 11.00 24.33
C PRO A 121 15.96 9.73 24.85
N PRO A 122 15.06 9.11 24.06
CA PRO A 122 14.41 7.88 24.46
C PRO A 122 15.40 6.74 24.67
N SER A 123 15.03 5.85 25.57
CA SER A 123 15.67 4.53 25.65
C SER A 123 15.35 3.71 24.38
N LEU A 124 16.18 2.70 24.08
CA LEU A 124 15.92 1.79 22.96
C LEU A 124 14.50 1.16 22.95
N PRO A 125 13.98 0.60 24.06
CA PRO A 125 12.62 0.06 24.08
C PRO A 125 11.54 1.13 23.90
N GLU A 126 11.78 2.35 24.41
CA GLU A 126 10.87 3.48 24.23
C GLU A 126 10.85 3.96 22.77
N PHE A 127 12.01 4.07 22.13
CA PHE A 127 12.11 4.38 20.71
C PHE A 127 11.41 3.31 19.86
N ARG A 128 11.56 2.03 20.20
CA ARG A 128 10.84 0.93 19.55
C ARG A 128 9.32 1.06 19.74
N ARG A 129 8.84 1.42 20.94
CA ARG A 129 7.42 1.69 21.19
C ARG A 129 6.92 2.83 20.30
N LEU A 130 7.65 3.93 20.22
CA LEU A 130 7.32 5.05 19.33
C LEU A 130 7.32 4.64 17.86
N ALA A 131 8.23 3.77 17.43
CA ALA A 131 8.25 3.26 16.06
C ALA A 131 7.00 2.44 15.76
N LEU A 132 6.61 1.54 16.66
CA LEU A 132 5.39 0.75 16.52
C LEU A 132 4.13 1.63 16.55
N GLU A 133 4.10 2.64 17.40
CA GLU A 133 3.01 3.63 17.46
C GLU A 133 2.95 4.50 16.21
N ALA A 134 4.11 4.82 15.61
CA ALA A 134 4.18 5.62 14.39
C ALA A 134 3.79 4.84 13.12
N VAL A 135 3.92 3.50 13.14
CA VAL A 135 3.31 2.59 12.14
C VAL A 135 1.80 2.47 12.34
N GLY A 136 1.25 3.11 13.37
CA GLY A 136 -0.16 3.22 13.72
C GLY A 136 -1.09 2.70 12.63
N ASP A 137 -1.69 1.55 12.94
CA ASP A 137 -2.82 0.92 12.25
C ASP A 137 -2.50 0.20 10.93
N GLY A 138 -1.24 0.12 10.51
CA GLY A 138 -0.85 -0.60 9.27
C GLY A 138 -1.29 0.11 7.99
N LEU A 139 -1.54 1.42 8.09
CA LEU A 139 -2.05 2.24 7.00
C LEU A 139 -0.94 2.61 6.02
N PRO A 140 -1.13 2.42 4.69
CA PRO A 140 -0.18 2.91 3.71
C PRO A 140 -0.06 4.44 3.73
N THR A 141 1.08 4.97 3.28
CA THR A 141 1.22 6.42 3.08
C THR A 141 0.23 6.93 2.04
N VAL A 142 -0.15 8.21 2.10
CA VAL A 142 -1.15 8.79 1.17
C VAL A 142 -0.71 8.62 -0.30
N ASP A 143 0.58 8.80 -0.59
CA ASP A 143 1.14 8.61 -1.93
C ASP A 143 1.08 7.17 -2.41
N ALA A 144 1.34 6.20 -1.52
CA ALA A 144 1.24 4.78 -1.85
C ALA A 144 -0.22 4.36 -2.06
N ALA A 145 -1.10 4.76 -1.14
CA ALA A 145 -2.54 4.51 -1.21
C ALA A 145 -3.16 5.06 -2.50
N TYR A 146 -2.78 6.27 -2.90
CA TYR A 146 -3.27 6.88 -4.14
C TYR A 146 -2.80 6.17 -5.40
N ARG A 147 -1.54 5.72 -5.43
CA ARG A 147 -1.02 4.96 -6.57
C ARG A 147 -1.78 3.65 -6.72
N GLU A 148 -1.95 2.93 -5.62
CA GLU A 148 -2.76 1.71 -5.56
C GLU A 148 -4.21 1.98 -5.98
N ALA A 149 -4.81 3.09 -5.52
CA ALA A 149 -6.16 3.49 -5.92
C ALA A 149 -6.27 3.73 -7.43
N CYS A 150 -5.29 4.40 -8.06
CA CYS A 150 -5.26 4.57 -9.51
C CYS A 150 -5.18 3.22 -10.24
N GLU A 151 -4.32 2.31 -9.78
CA GLU A 151 -4.13 0.98 -10.37
C GLU A 151 -5.38 0.08 -10.20
N GLY A 152 -5.96 0.06 -9.01
CA GLY A 152 -7.13 -0.73 -8.65
C GLY A 152 -8.45 -0.21 -9.22
N SER A 153 -8.50 1.06 -9.67
CA SER A 153 -9.74 1.69 -10.14
C SER A 153 -10.31 1.08 -11.43
N TYR A 154 -9.50 0.43 -12.26
CA TYR A 154 -9.99 -0.26 -13.47
C TYR A 154 -10.83 -1.50 -13.13
N HIS A 155 -10.45 -2.23 -12.08
CA HIS A 155 -11.10 -3.47 -11.65
C HIS A 155 -11.14 -3.57 -10.11
N PRO A 156 -11.93 -2.70 -9.43
CA PRO A 156 -11.89 -2.56 -7.98
C PRO A 156 -12.30 -3.82 -7.22
N SER A 157 -13.12 -4.68 -7.83
CA SER A 157 -13.57 -5.96 -7.24
C SER A 157 -12.58 -7.11 -7.38
N ARG A 158 -11.56 -6.99 -8.25
CA ARG A 158 -10.52 -8.01 -8.47
C ARG A 158 -9.16 -7.59 -7.94
N HIS A 159 -9.02 -6.33 -7.55
CA HIS A 159 -7.79 -5.78 -7.01
C HIS A 159 -7.60 -6.25 -5.57
N GLN A 160 -6.36 -6.62 -5.23
CA GLN A 160 -5.97 -6.99 -3.87
C GLN A 160 -5.55 -5.72 -3.15
N TRP A 161 -6.50 -5.12 -2.43
CA TRP A 161 -6.27 -3.88 -1.70
C TRP A 161 -5.37 -4.12 -0.48
N SER A 162 -4.35 -3.28 -0.31
CA SER A 162 -3.41 -3.34 0.83
C SER A 162 -4.12 -3.03 2.15
N HIS A 163 -5.11 -2.14 2.14
CA HIS A 163 -5.85 -1.76 3.34
C HIS A 163 -7.29 -1.30 3.02
N PRO A 164 -8.29 -1.60 3.86
CA PRO A 164 -9.69 -1.20 3.63
C PRO A 164 -9.90 0.32 3.53
N THR A 165 -9.04 1.14 4.13
CA THR A 165 -9.09 2.61 3.98
C THR A 165 -8.76 3.07 2.56
N VAL A 166 -7.95 2.32 1.81
CA VAL A 166 -7.56 2.66 0.44
C VAL A 166 -8.77 2.55 -0.49
N ILE A 167 -9.52 1.44 -0.40
CA ILE A 167 -10.73 1.23 -1.21
C ILE A 167 -11.87 2.17 -0.78
N ASP A 168 -12.03 2.43 0.51
CA ASP A 168 -13.04 3.37 1.03
C ASP A 168 -12.80 4.79 0.49
N ALA A 169 -11.55 5.27 0.55
CA ALA A 169 -11.16 6.56 -0.02
C ALA A 169 -11.29 6.60 -1.55
N ALA A 170 -10.90 5.52 -2.24
CA ALA A 170 -11.02 5.42 -3.69
C ALA A 170 -12.48 5.48 -4.15
N ARG A 171 -13.38 4.85 -3.39
CA ARG A 171 -14.83 4.91 -3.62
C ARG A 171 -15.39 6.31 -3.39
N ALA A 172 -14.96 6.99 -2.34
CA ALA A 172 -15.43 8.34 -2.02
C ALA A 172 -15.08 9.36 -3.14
N VAL A 173 -13.91 9.22 -3.76
CA VAL A 173 -13.52 10.03 -4.94
C VAL A 173 -14.20 9.53 -6.22
N GLY A 174 -14.35 8.21 -6.35
CA GLY A 174 -14.92 7.53 -7.49
C GLY A 174 -13.86 6.95 -8.42
N PHE A 175 -13.96 5.64 -8.68
CA PHE A 175 -13.02 4.89 -9.53
C PHE A 175 -12.89 5.47 -10.95
N ARG A 176 -13.97 5.99 -11.54
CA ARG A 176 -13.92 6.59 -12.88
C ARG A 176 -12.99 7.81 -12.93
N ALA A 177 -13.06 8.67 -11.91
CA ALA A 177 -12.20 9.85 -11.84
C ALA A 177 -10.74 9.42 -11.69
N LEU A 178 -10.47 8.48 -10.78
CA LEU A 178 -9.13 7.94 -10.54
C LEU A 178 -8.51 7.23 -11.76
N SER A 179 -9.32 6.60 -12.62
CA SER A 179 -8.84 5.91 -13.83
C SER A 179 -8.67 6.80 -15.07
N HIS A 180 -9.39 7.93 -15.17
CA HIS A 180 -9.49 8.70 -16.41
C HIS A 180 -9.06 10.16 -16.29
N GLU A 181 -8.96 10.71 -15.09
CA GLU A 181 -8.57 12.10 -14.88
C GLU A 181 -7.08 12.24 -14.55
N GLN A 182 -6.58 13.47 -14.62
CA GLN A 182 -5.18 13.76 -14.36
C GLN A 182 -4.89 13.77 -12.86
N PRO A 183 -3.71 13.30 -12.41
CA PRO A 183 -3.38 13.28 -10.98
C PRO A 183 -3.52 14.62 -10.27
N ARG A 184 -3.35 15.75 -10.97
CA ARG A 184 -3.49 17.10 -10.39
C ARG A 184 -4.92 17.41 -9.92
N THR A 185 -5.94 16.82 -10.54
CA THR A 185 -7.35 17.06 -10.18
C THR A 185 -7.84 16.08 -9.12
N THR A 186 -7.43 14.82 -9.21
CA THR A 186 -7.88 13.73 -8.32
C THR A 186 -7.10 13.65 -7.01
N TRP A 187 -5.81 14.02 -6.99
CA TRP A 187 -4.95 13.91 -5.81
C TRP A 187 -5.46 14.70 -4.58
N PRO A 188 -5.87 15.98 -4.69
CA PRO A 188 -6.35 16.72 -3.52
C PRO A 188 -7.65 16.15 -2.95
N ALA A 189 -8.54 15.66 -3.82
CA ALA A 189 -9.78 15.02 -3.41
C ALA A 189 -9.50 13.68 -2.71
N TYR A 190 -8.62 12.86 -3.28
CA TYR A 190 -8.23 11.58 -2.70
C TYR A 190 -7.53 11.73 -1.36
N ARG A 191 -6.57 12.66 -1.24
CA ARG A 191 -5.88 12.92 0.02
C ARG A 191 -6.87 13.18 1.16
N ARG A 192 -7.84 14.07 0.93
CA ARG A 192 -8.87 14.40 1.94
C ARG A 192 -9.71 13.18 2.30
N ALA A 193 -10.18 12.44 1.29
CA ALA A 193 -10.97 11.23 1.50
C ALA A 193 -10.19 10.14 2.27
N TYR A 194 -8.89 9.99 1.99
CA TYR A 194 -8.03 9.02 2.63
C TYR A 194 -7.69 9.39 4.08
N GLU A 195 -7.43 10.67 4.36
CA GLU A 195 -7.26 11.19 5.72
C GLU A 195 -8.53 10.98 6.55
N ASP A 196 -9.71 11.23 5.96
CA ASP A 196 -11.00 10.96 6.60
C ASP A 196 -11.20 9.46 6.88
N ALA A 197 -10.92 8.60 5.91
CA ALA A 197 -11.01 7.14 6.07
C ALA A 197 -10.07 6.62 7.16
N CYS A 198 -8.83 7.13 7.22
CA CYS A 198 -7.87 6.79 8.27
C CYS A 198 -8.35 7.22 9.66
N ARG A 199 -8.94 8.42 9.79
CA ARG A 199 -9.54 8.88 11.06
C ARG A 199 -10.68 7.96 11.49
N ARG A 200 -11.58 7.59 10.57
CA ARG A 200 -12.72 6.70 10.87
C ARG A 200 -12.26 5.30 11.27
N TYR A 201 -11.25 4.77 10.57
CA TYR A 201 -10.63 3.49 10.92
C TYR A 201 -10.04 3.50 12.33
N ARG A 202 -9.26 4.54 12.68
CA ARG A 202 -8.71 4.73 14.03
C ARG A 202 -9.77 4.87 15.11
N ALA A 203 -10.91 5.47 14.77
CA ALA A 203 -12.05 5.61 15.67
C ALA A 203 -12.87 4.30 15.84
N GLY A 204 -12.54 3.24 15.09
CA GLY A 204 -13.30 1.99 15.07
C GLY A 204 -14.66 2.11 14.38
N GLU A 205 -14.86 3.14 13.56
CA GLU A 205 -16.07 3.28 12.77
C GLU A 205 -16.09 2.29 11.61
N PRO A 206 -17.27 1.80 11.20
CA PRO A 206 -17.38 0.95 10.03
C PRO A 206 -16.99 1.73 8.76
N LEU A 207 -15.94 1.26 8.08
CA LEU A 207 -15.63 1.62 6.70
C LEU A 207 -16.66 0.98 5.77
N ALA A 208 -16.98 1.65 4.66
CA ALA A 208 -18.12 1.26 3.83
C ALA A 208 -17.99 -0.16 3.26
N ASP A 209 -16.77 -0.71 3.17
CA ASP A 209 -16.51 -2.11 2.84
C ASP A 209 -15.35 -2.67 3.70
N ALA A 210 -15.67 -3.36 4.79
CA ALA A 210 -14.98 -4.62 5.01
C ALA A 210 -15.53 -5.57 3.94
N VAL A 211 -14.88 -5.64 2.76
CA VAL A 211 -15.28 -6.56 1.69
C VAL A 211 -15.45 -7.94 2.33
N PRO A 212 -16.66 -8.52 2.43
CA PRO A 212 -16.77 -9.90 2.84
C PRO A 212 -16.04 -10.70 1.76
N GLU A 213 -14.94 -11.32 2.17
CA GLU A 213 -14.18 -12.24 1.35
C GLU A 213 -15.15 -13.28 0.76
N GLY A 214 -15.40 -13.15 -0.55
CA GLY A 214 -16.25 -14.04 -1.32
C GLY A 214 -17.72 -14.01 -0.91
N LEU A 215 -18.57 -13.45 -1.77
CA LEU A 215 -19.83 -14.15 -1.99
C LEU A 215 -19.47 -15.60 -2.32
N PRO A 216 -20.07 -16.61 -1.65
CA PRO A 216 -19.86 -18.00 -2.06
C PRO A 216 -20.14 -18.05 -3.55
N GLN A 217 -19.16 -18.57 -4.31
CA GLN A 217 -19.37 -18.82 -5.73
C GLN A 217 -20.71 -19.54 -5.83
N SER A 218 -21.66 -18.91 -6.53
CA SER A 218 -22.99 -19.46 -6.70
C SER A 218 -22.82 -20.95 -7.03
N PRO A 219 -23.35 -21.88 -6.22
CA PRO A 219 -23.01 -23.28 -6.38
C PRO A 219 -23.45 -23.73 -7.77
N GLY A 220 -22.45 -24.08 -8.58
CA GLY A 220 -22.62 -24.65 -9.90
C GLY A 220 -22.90 -23.60 -10.97
N ALA A 221 -22.03 -23.58 -11.98
CA ALA A 221 -22.49 -23.31 -13.33
C ALA A 221 -23.80 -24.09 -13.53
N ALA A 222 -24.91 -23.39 -13.79
CA ALA A 222 -26.14 -24.04 -14.20
C ALA A 222 -25.76 -24.93 -15.38
N GLN A 223 -25.72 -26.24 -15.15
CA GLN A 223 -25.35 -27.20 -16.17
C GLN A 223 -26.30 -26.97 -17.33
N PRO A 224 -25.82 -26.74 -18.57
CA PRO A 224 -26.71 -26.42 -19.67
C PRO A 224 -27.76 -27.52 -19.73
N ALA A 225 -29.03 -27.12 -19.56
CA ALA A 225 -30.13 -28.07 -19.50
C ALA A 225 -30.06 -28.97 -20.73
N ASP A 226 -30.26 -30.28 -20.52
CA ASP A 226 -30.28 -31.25 -21.61
C ASP A 226 -31.11 -30.74 -22.79
N ARG A 227 -30.66 -30.99 -24.02
CA ARG A 227 -31.20 -30.39 -25.25
C ARG A 227 -32.71 -30.63 -25.38
N GLN A 228 -33.20 -31.75 -24.87
CA GLN A 228 -34.61 -32.10 -24.84
C GLN A 228 -35.41 -31.19 -23.89
N THR A 229 -34.87 -30.92 -22.70
CA THR A 229 -35.48 -30.06 -21.67
C THR A 229 -35.51 -28.60 -22.11
N ALA A 230 -34.41 -28.12 -22.71
CA ALA A 230 -34.36 -26.78 -23.30
C ALA A 230 -35.41 -26.60 -24.41
N ARG A 231 -35.57 -27.60 -25.29
CA ARG A 231 -36.60 -27.59 -26.35
C ARG A 231 -38.03 -27.54 -25.79
N ARG A 232 -38.34 -28.37 -24.79
CA ARG A 232 -39.66 -28.37 -24.13
C ARG A 232 -39.99 -27.02 -23.51
N HIS A 233 -39.02 -26.36 -22.88
CA HIS A 233 -39.22 -25.01 -22.34
C HIS A 233 -39.44 -23.97 -23.45
N LEU A 234 -38.66 -24.02 -24.52
CA LEU A 234 -38.85 -23.12 -25.67
C LEU A 234 -40.21 -23.32 -26.33
N ASP A 235 -40.68 -24.56 -26.48
CA ASP A 235 -42.02 -24.85 -27.04
C ASP A 235 -43.13 -24.34 -26.12
N SER A 236 -43.00 -24.50 -24.80
CA SER A 236 -43.93 -23.92 -23.82
C SER A 236 -44.01 -22.40 -23.93
N ILE A 237 -42.86 -21.71 -24.01
CA ILE A 237 -42.81 -20.25 -24.18
C ILE A 237 -43.44 -19.85 -25.52
N ARG A 238 -43.20 -20.61 -26.58
CA ARG A 238 -43.75 -20.34 -27.92
C ARG A 238 -45.26 -20.48 -27.96
N VAL A 239 -45.83 -21.43 -27.22
CA VAL A 239 -47.29 -21.58 -27.05
C VAL A 239 -47.87 -20.42 -26.24
N GLN A 240 -47.20 -20.00 -25.15
CA GLN A 240 -47.65 -18.86 -24.35
C GLN A 240 -47.65 -17.55 -25.16
N LEU A 241 -46.63 -17.32 -25.98
CA LEU A 241 -46.54 -16.13 -26.83
C LEU A 241 -47.50 -16.18 -28.02
N ARG A 242 -47.88 -17.37 -28.51
CA ARG A 242 -48.95 -17.54 -29.52
C ARG A 242 -50.36 -17.31 -28.97
N ARG A 243 -50.55 -17.37 -27.64
CA ARG A 243 -51.83 -17.12 -26.98
C ARG A 243 -52.10 -15.66 -26.63
N ARG A 244 -51.28 -14.71 -27.09
CA ARG A 244 -51.71 -13.30 -27.15
C ARG A 244 -52.46 -13.08 -28.48
N PRO A 245 -53.80 -13.16 -28.52
CA PRO A 245 -54.52 -12.62 -29.65
C PRO A 245 -54.22 -11.13 -29.72
N ASN A 246 -53.61 -10.72 -30.83
CA ASN A 246 -53.54 -9.34 -31.23
C ASN A 246 -54.97 -8.93 -31.61
N ASN A 247 -55.75 -8.43 -30.65
CA ASN A 247 -57.02 -7.74 -30.87
C ASN A 247 -57.49 -7.09 -29.57
N ASP A 248 -57.02 -5.86 -29.33
CA ASP A 248 -57.79 -4.81 -28.65
C ASP A 248 -57.46 -3.49 -29.36
N CYS A 249 -57.98 -3.37 -30.58
CA CYS A 249 -58.12 -2.09 -31.27
C CYS A 249 -59.30 -2.20 -32.26
N ALA A 250 -60.47 -2.55 -31.74
CA ALA A 250 -61.73 -2.50 -32.48
C ALA A 250 -62.61 -1.40 -31.88
N GLN A 251 -62.87 -0.39 -32.71
CA GLN A 251 -64.14 0.33 -32.81
C GLN A 251 -64.54 1.26 -31.64
N VAL A 252 -64.04 2.50 -31.69
CA VAL A 252 -64.93 3.67 -31.59
C VAL A 252 -65.43 3.91 -33.02
N GLY A 253 -66.71 3.92 -33.39
CA GLY A 253 -67.92 4.33 -32.69
C GLY A 253 -68.67 5.23 -33.69
N GLU A 254 -69.11 4.66 -34.82
CA GLU A 254 -69.81 5.35 -35.89
C GLU A 254 -71.30 4.95 -35.87
N GLU A 255 -72.16 5.96 -36.04
CA GLU A 255 -73.62 5.93 -36.24
C GLU A 255 -74.55 5.79 -35.03
N ALA A 256 -74.97 6.95 -34.49
CA ALA A 256 -76.34 7.15 -34.03
C ALA A 256 -77.07 8.09 -35.02
N ARG A 257 -78.00 7.50 -35.80
CA ARG A 257 -78.99 8.20 -36.65
C ARG A 257 -80.13 8.76 -35.80
N ALA A 258 -80.50 10.02 -36.04
CA ALA A 258 -81.89 10.50 -36.19
C ALA A 258 -81.86 11.94 -36.73
#